data_AF-A0A7X6Y1I1-F1
#
_entry.id   AF-A0A7X6Y1I1-F1
#
_cell.length_a   1.000
_cell.length_b   1.000
_cell.length_c   1.000
_cell.angle_alpha   90.00
_cell.angle_beta   90.00
_cell.angle_gamma   90.00
#
_symmetry.space_group_name_H-M   'P 1'
#
loop_
_entity.id
_entity.type
_entity.pdbx_description
1 polymer ?
#
loop_
_entity_poly.entity_id
_entity_poly.type
_entity_poly.pdbx_seq_one_letter_code
_entity_poly.pdbx_strand_id
1 'polypeptide(L)'
;MNNVSTVIKAIILTFKLILITDNNWESYKRHDWYKVRAVEIREVEKMLGCMDYKNGYSLYMCEDCGSVKKIAHSCKSRICSRCGKKHADEWAEKINAEMYAVPYRHIILTVSDKLWKYFEGNAKMQKLMLDTAGDVMKEIVQKFNPKRKKAQPGIIMVLHPFGRDLKTNMHVHMLMTEGGLTSNGEWIEMPYIDYKIIRKKWQYGILKAMKKELPQDRELGRIIDCCFKERTNGFNIQAKRRIEGKTKSAARYMARYVRHPAIADSRIVGYDGENVAFVYEREQVTHTVVMDKYEFIHNVIKHIPDKNFKMVRYYGIHGRRARKNVREIMEKLGKLVKSVIKPFSWRKNVISYKGKDPLQCDQCGGQMLLYKIVHRNKKGEIKEYGDIDKFLRKITARRKCINEKEEKREEESRINETQKAVYSQVCLL
;
A
#
# COMPACT_ATOMS: atom_id res chain seq x y z
N MET A 1 35.23 17.14 30.19
CA MET A 1 35.75 17.59 28.88
C MET A 1 35.07 16.79 27.77
N ASN A 2 34.10 17.45 27.13
CA ASN A 2 33.58 17.32 25.77
C ASN A 2 33.39 15.96 25.06
N ASN A 3 32.12 15.79 24.68
CA ASN A 3 31.62 15.39 23.36
C ASN A 3 31.61 13.91 22.97
N VAL A 4 30.54 13.22 23.36
CA VAL A 4 29.86 12.28 22.46
C VAL A 4 28.34 12.54 22.47
N SER A 5 27.92 13.80 22.34
CA SER A 5 26.63 14.09 21.68
C SER A 5 26.91 14.17 20.19
N THR A 6 27.14 13.01 19.57
CA THR A 6 27.14 12.94 18.11
C THR A 6 25.70 13.06 17.70
N VAL A 7 25.24 14.29 17.46
CA VAL A 7 24.04 14.54 16.65
C VAL A 7 24.23 13.75 15.37
N ILE A 8 23.54 12.60 15.26
CA ILE A 8 23.57 11.79 14.05
C ILE A 8 22.97 12.69 12.96
N LYS A 9 23.80 13.14 12.01
CA LYS A 9 23.35 13.99 10.89
C LYS A 9 22.07 13.38 10.32
N ALA A 10 21.05 14.22 10.12
CA ALA A 10 19.68 13.88 9.69
C ALA A 10 19.57 13.00 8.43
N ILE A 11 20.66 12.74 7.73
CA ILE A 11 20.74 11.91 6.52
C ILE A 11 20.64 10.39 6.83
N ILE A 12 20.82 9.94 8.08
CA ILE A 12 20.85 8.50 8.45
C ILE A 12 19.85 8.13 9.59
N LEU A 13 19.00 9.06 10.04
CA LEU A 13 18.02 8.72 11.07
C LEU A 13 16.91 7.84 10.50
N THR A 14 16.75 6.64 11.04
CA THR A 14 15.70 5.69 10.66
C THR A 14 15.07 5.09 11.89
N PHE A 15 13.83 4.60 11.76
CA PHE A 15 13.20 3.87 12.86
C PHE A 15 14.00 2.63 13.27
N LYS A 16 14.64 1.96 12.28
CA LYS A 16 15.55 0.83 12.54
C LYS A 16 16.73 1.25 13.41
N LEU A 17 17.34 2.40 13.13
CA LEU A 17 18.49 2.90 13.90
C LEU A 17 18.10 3.14 15.36
N ILE A 18 16.99 3.85 15.60
CA ILE A 18 16.50 4.14 16.95
C ILE A 18 16.31 2.84 17.76
N LEU A 19 15.78 1.79 17.13
CA LEU A 19 15.56 0.50 17.81
C LEU A 19 16.85 -0.23 18.19
N ILE A 20 17.92 -0.11 17.40
CA ILE A 20 19.18 -0.85 17.65
C ILE A 20 20.16 -0.08 18.53
N THR A 21 20.08 1.25 18.53
CA THR A 21 20.91 2.09 19.41
C THR A 21 20.60 1.78 20.87
N ASP A 22 21.65 1.69 21.70
CA ASP A 22 21.58 1.48 23.15
C ASP A 22 20.65 0.36 23.60
N ASN A 23 20.51 -0.67 22.75
CA ASN A 23 19.64 -1.82 22.99
C ASN A 23 18.16 -1.43 23.24
N ASN A 24 17.72 -0.29 22.69
CA ASN A 24 16.39 0.29 22.93
C ASN A 24 15.26 -0.71 22.69
N TRP A 25 15.34 -1.54 21.65
CA TRP A 25 14.29 -2.54 21.38
C TRP A 25 14.17 -3.59 22.50
N GLU A 26 15.29 -4.10 23.00
CA GLU A 26 15.27 -5.09 24.07
C GLU A 26 14.84 -4.47 25.39
N SER A 27 15.27 -3.24 25.67
CA SER A 27 14.84 -2.48 26.85
C SER A 27 13.36 -2.14 26.79
N TYR A 28 12.85 -1.70 25.63
CA TYR A 28 11.43 -1.44 25.40
C TYR A 28 10.57 -2.69 25.61
N LYS A 29 11.01 -3.87 25.13
CA LYS A 29 10.30 -5.13 25.35
C LYS A 29 10.15 -5.49 26.83
N ARG A 30 11.09 -5.10 27.68
CA ARG A 30 11.08 -5.33 29.13
C ARG A 30 10.41 -4.19 29.91
N HIS A 31 9.94 -3.15 29.24
CA HIS A 31 9.40 -1.97 29.88
C HIS A 31 7.99 -2.24 30.42
N ASP A 32 7.78 -2.10 31.74
CA ASP A 32 6.54 -2.49 32.41
C ASP A 32 5.29 -1.74 31.93
N TRP A 33 5.46 -0.52 31.44
CA TRP A 33 4.34 0.31 30.98
C TRP A 33 3.75 -0.09 29.62
N TYR A 34 4.50 -0.80 28.77
CA TYR A 34 4.08 -1.08 27.40
C TYR A 34 3.93 -2.57 27.15
N LYS A 35 2.67 -3.04 27.10
CA LYS A 35 2.40 -4.41 26.69
C LYS A 35 2.65 -4.59 25.19
N VAL A 36 3.68 -5.35 24.84
CA VAL A 36 4.04 -5.64 23.45
C VAL A 36 3.35 -6.91 22.95
N ARG A 37 2.66 -6.84 21.83
CA ARG A 37 1.99 -7.99 21.20
C ARG A 37 2.99 -8.82 20.40
N ALA A 38 2.78 -10.13 20.35
CA ALA A 38 3.62 -11.04 19.54
C ALA A 38 3.69 -10.66 18.05
N VAL A 39 2.64 -10.03 17.51
CA VAL A 39 2.65 -9.52 16.13
C VAL A 39 3.60 -8.34 15.95
N GLU A 40 3.71 -7.47 16.95
CA GLU A 40 4.59 -6.30 16.94
C GLU A 40 6.04 -6.76 17.00
N ILE A 41 6.37 -7.65 17.95
CA ILE A 41 7.70 -8.24 18.09
C ILE A 41 8.16 -8.84 16.76
N ARG A 42 7.32 -9.69 16.16
CA ARG A 42 7.64 -10.35 14.90
C ARG A 42 7.90 -9.36 13.75
N GLU A 43 7.11 -8.29 13.64
CA GLU A 43 7.29 -7.31 12.55
C GLU A 43 8.51 -6.41 12.80
N VAL A 44 8.84 -6.09 14.05
CA VAL A 44 10.06 -5.35 14.43
C VAL A 44 11.29 -6.20 14.13
N GLU A 45 11.37 -7.43 14.63
CA GLU A 45 12.53 -8.31 14.41
C GLU A 45 12.75 -8.62 12.93
N LYS A 46 11.67 -8.83 12.17
CA LYS A 46 11.76 -8.90 10.71
C LYS A 46 12.40 -7.65 10.11
N MET A 47 11.97 -6.46 10.53
CA MET A 47 12.54 -5.22 10.04
C MET A 47 14.02 -5.09 10.40
N LEU A 48 14.41 -5.46 11.62
CA LEU A 48 15.81 -5.44 12.06
C LEU A 48 16.69 -6.34 11.18
N GLY A 49 16.20 -7.52 10.79
CA GLY A 49 16.87 -8.43 9.86
C GLY A 49 16.77 -8.07 8.37
N CYS A 50 16.20 -6.91 8.02
CA CYS A 50 16.02 -6.51 6.62
C CYS A 50 17.36 -6.30 5.91
N MET A 51 17.50 -6.91 4.73
CA MET A 51 18.71 -6.87 3.89
C MET A 51 19.94 -7.50 4.53
N ASP A 52 19.76 -8.36 5.53
CA ASP A 52 20.82 -9.20 6.06
C ASP A 52 21.00 -10.45 5.17
N TYR A 53 22.22 -10.68 4.68
CA TYR A 53 22.56 -11.85 3.89
C TYR A 53 22.33 -13.17 4.64
N LYS A 54 22.37 -13.16 5.98
CA LYS A 54 22.06 -14.34 6.82
C LYS A 54 20.61 -14.80 6.66
N ASN A 55 19.71 -13.90 6.25
CA ASN A 55 18.28 -14.17 6.05
C ASN A 55 17.93 -14.59 4.61
N GLY A 56 18.91 -14.58 3.70
CA GLY A 56 18.74 -14.98 2.32
C GLY A 56 19.12 -13.88 1.32
N TYR A 57 19.49 -14.31 0.13
CA TYR A 57 19.95 -13.46 -0.96
C TYR A 57 19.74 -14.11 -2.33
N SER A 58 19.77 -13.29 -3.36
CA SER A 58 19.80 -13.73 -4.75
C SER A 58 21.15 -13.37 -5.36
N LEU A 59 21.78 -14.34 -6.01
CA LEU A 59 22.96 -14.16 -6.85
C LEU A 59 22.52 -13.94 -8.28
N TYR A 60 23.04 -12.87 -8.87
CA TYR A 60 22.94 -12.58 -10.28
C TYR A 60 24.31 -12.73 -10.90
N MET A 61 24.39 -13.35 -12.08
CA MET A 61 25.63 -13.54 -12.81
C MET A 61 25.53 -12.87 -14.18
N CYS A 62 26.58 -12.18 -14.59
CA CYS A 62 26.66 -11.55 -15.90
C CYS A 62 26.73 -12.61 -17.00
N GLU A 63 25.96 -12.42 -18.07
CA GLU A 63 25.97 -13.35 -19.21
C GLU A 63 27.21 -13.23 -20.12
N ASP A 64 28.00 -12.16 -19.95
CA ASP A 64 29.16 -11.85 -20.80
C ASP A 64 30.48 -12.15 -20.09
N CYS A 65 30.69 -11.62 -18.87
CA CYS A 65 31.96 -11.75 -18.15
C CYS A 65 31.90 -12.65 -16.90
N GLY A 66 30.75 -13.26 -16.60
CA GLY A 66 30.59 -14.14 -15.44
C GLY A 66 30.63 -13.46 -14.06
N SER A 67 30.81 -12.14 -13.99
CA SER A 67 30.81 -11.39 -12.72
C SER A 67 29.52 -11.60 -11.93
N VAL A 68 29.63 -11.76 -10.61
CA VAL A 68 28.50 -12.06 -9.72
C VAL A 68 28.13 -10.85 -8.86
N LYS A 69 26.83 -10.57 -8.76
CA LYS A 69 26.23 -9.56 -7.89
C LYS A 69 25.28 -10.22 -6.89
N LYS A 70 25.52 -9.98 -5.60
CA LYS A 70 24.73 -10.52 -4.49
C LYS A 70 23.73 -9.48 -4.00
N ILE A 71 22.45 -9.84 -3.91
CA ILE A 71 21.38 -8.94 -3.46
C ILE A 71 20.63 -9.62 -2.30
N ALA A 72 20.75 -9.07 -1.08
CA ALA A 72 20.03 -9.59 0.08
C ALA A 72 18.50 -9.42 -0.05
N HIS A 73 17.76 -10.33 0.58
CA HIS A 73 16.30 -10.32 0.53
C HIS A 73 15.70 -9.25 1.45
N SER A 74 14.60 -8.67 0.98
CA SER A 74 13.77 -7.75 1.76
C SER A 74 13.02 -8.49 2.88
N CYS A 75 12.87 -7.89 4.06
CA CYS A 75 12.15 -8.52 5.18
C CYS A 75 10.63 -8.62 5.01
N LYS A 76 10.05 -7.78 4.13
CA LYS A 76 8.59 -7.66 3.91
C LYS A 76 7.80 -7.26 5.17
N SER A 77 8.45 -6.77 6.22
CA SER A 77 7.80 -6.21 7.41
C SER A 77 6.96 -4.99 7.04
N ARG A 78 5.82 -4.81 7.70
CA ARG A 78 4.91 -3.67 7.47
C ARG A 78 5.45 -2.34 7.98
N ILE A 79 6.37 -2.38 8.94
CA ILE A 79 6.98 -1.19 9.52
C ILE A 79 8.34 -0.83 8.90
N CYS A 80 8.81 -1.63 7.93
CA CYS A 80 10.04 -1.32 7.21
C CYS A 80 9.78 -0.33 6.08
N SER A 81 10.21 0.93 6.22
CA SER A 81 10.07 1.99 5.21
C SER A 81 10.58 1.57 3.83
N ARG A 82 11.74 0.91 3.78
CA ARG A 82 12.35 0.40 2.54
C ARG A 82 11.46 -0.62 1.82
N CYS A 83 10.88 -1.57 2.55
CA CYS A 83 10.01 -2.60 1.97
C CYS A 83 8.60 -2.08 1.69
N GLY A 84 8.10 -1.20 2.56
CA GLY A 84 6.76 -0.61 2.49
C GLY A 84 6.53 0.12 1.18
N LYS A 85 7.51 0.91 0.71
CA LYS A 85 7.41 1.65 -0.56
C LYS A 85 7.17 0.73 -1.76
N LYS A 86 8.02 -0.29 -1.94
CA LYS A 86 7.87 -1.27 -3.03
C LYS A 86 6.47 -1.89 -3.02
N HIS A 87 5.99 -2.29 -1.84
CA HIS A 87 4.70 -2.94 -1.70
C HIS A 87 3.52 -1.99 -1.88
N ALA A 88 3.66 -0.73 -1.50
CA ALA A 88 2.70 0.31 -1.82
C ALA A 88 2.62 0.48 -3.35
N ASP A 89 3.74 0.61 -4.04
CA ASP A 89 3.78 0.73 -5.51
C ASP A 89 3.16 -0.49 -6.22
N GLU A 90 3.50 -1.71 -5.79
CA GLU A 90 2.90 -2.95 -6.30
C GLU A 90 1.38 -2.97 -6.11
N TRP A 91 0.90 -2.57 -4.93
CA TRP A 91 -0.52 -2.53 -4.64
C TRP A 91 -1.23 -1.41 -5.43
N ALA A 92 -0.59 -0.25 -5.63
CA ALA A 92 -1.12 0.83 -6.45
C ALA A 92 -1.41 0.35 -7.88
N GLU A 93 -0.44 -0.30 -8.51
CA GLU A 93 -0.61 -0.82 -9.88
C GLU A 93 -1.68 -1.92 -9.92
N LYS A 94 -1.77 -2.77 -8.89
CA LYS A 94 -2.84 -3.77 -8.77
C LYS A 94 -4.21 -3.10 -8.69
N ILE A 95 -4.42 -2.14 -7.79
CA ILE A 95 -5.71 -1.44 -7.66
C ILE A 95 -6.07 -0.72 -8.96
N ASN A 96 -5.10 -0.05 -9.59
CA ASN A 96 -5.32 0.62 -10.87
C ASN A 96 -5.83 -0.35 -11.96
N ALA A 97 -5.39 -1.62 -11.93
CA ALA A 97 -5.87 -2.67 -12.83
C ALA A 97 -7.25 -3.25 -12.50
N GLU A 98 -7.72 -2.99 -11.28
CA GLU A 98 -9.02 -3.46 -10.79
C GLU A 98 -10.09 -2.38 -10.88
N MET A 99 -9.68 -1.11 -10.99
CA MET A 99 -10.59 0.02 -11.14
C MET A 99 -11.28 0.03 -12.51
N TYR A 100 -12.53 0.45 -12.50
CA TYR A 100 -13.32 0.73 -13.70
C TYR A 100 -13.13 2.17 -14.18
N ALA A 101 -13.39 2.43 -15.46
CA ALA A 101 -13.34 3.75 -16.10
C ALA A 101 -14.56 4.61 -15.73
N VAL A 102 -14.74 4.84 -14.43
CA VAL A 102 -15.78 5.70 -13.84
C VAL A 102 -15.14 6.62 -12.80
N PRO A 103 -15.76 7.77 -12.45
CA PRO A 103 -15.26 8.61 -11.38
C PRO A 103 -15.28 7.89 -10.02
N TYR A 104 -14.25 8.14 -9.23
CA TYR A 104 -14.18 7.72 -7.82
C TYR A 104 -14.09 8.95 -6.92
N ARG A 105 -14.55 8.80 -5.68
CA ARG A 105 -14.38 9.76 -4.62
C ARG A 105 -13.52 9.15 -3.53
N HIS A 106 -12.50 9.90 -3.10
CA HIS A 106 -11.79 9.57 -1.89
C HIS A 106 -12.54 10.13 -0.68
N ILE A 107 -12.98 9.22 0.20
CA ILE A 107 -13.74 9.50 1.41
C ILE A 107 -12.92 9.01 2.61
N ILE A 108 -12.83 9.83 3.65
CA ILE A 108 -12.29 9.45 4.95
C ILE A 108 -13.43 9.51 5.97
N LEU A 109 -13.67 8.39 6.64
CA LEU A 109 -14.62 8.27 7.73
C LEU A 109 -13.85 8.11 9.04
N THR A 110 -14.01 9.04 9.96
CA THR A 110 -13.32 9.05 11.26
C THR A 110 -14.32 8.81 12.38
N VAL A 111 -13.94 8.07 13.43
CA VAL A 111 -14.74 7.96 14.67
C VAL A 111 -14.29 8.98 15.71
N SER A 112 -15.19 9.28 16.66
CA SER A 112 -14.87 10.06 17.86
C SER A 112 -13.62 9.53 18.58
N ASP A 113 -12.81 10.45 19.08
CA ASP A 113 -11.66 10.22 19.95
C ASP A 113 -12.01 9.38 21.18
N LYS A 114 -13.18 9.63 21.78
CA LYS A 114 -13.70 8.86 22.92
C LYS A 114 -13.91 7.37 22.60
N LEU A 115 -13.98 6.99 21.32
CA LEU A 115 -14.19 5.61 20.88
C LEU A 115 -12.88 4.89 20.53
N TRP A 116 -11.74 5.57 20.42
CA TRP A 116 -10.50 4.98 19.91
C TRP A 116 -10.03 3.77 20.71
N LYS A 117 -10.16 3.80 22.04
CA LYS A 117 -9.79 2.70 22.93
C LYS A 117 -10.47 1.36 22.61
N TYR A 118 -11.67 1.39 22.02
CA TYR A 118 -12.39 0.17 21.63
C TYR A 118 -11.82 -0.48 20.36
N PHE A 119 -11.07 0.28 19.55
CA PHE A 119 -10.50 -0.19 18.29
C PHE A 119 -8.99 -0.48 18.40
N GLU A 120 -8.29 0.16 19.32
CA GLU A 120 -6.85 -0.06 19.53
C GLU A 120 -6.57 -1.53 19.85
N GLY A 121 -5.68 -2.16 19.07
CA GLY A 121 -5.34 -3.58 19.24
C GLY A 121 -6.50 -4.57 19.06
N ASN A 122 -7.70 -4.13 18.69
CA ASN A 122 -8.91 -4.97 18.65
C ASN A 122 -9.36 -5.25 17.21
N ALA A 123 -8.88 -6.37 16.63
CA ALA A 123 -9.22 -6.75 15.26
C ALA A 123 -10.73 -6.97 15.02
N LYS A 124 -11.50 -7.37 16.04
CA LYS A 124 -12.95 -7.56 15.91
C LYS A 124 -13.65 -6.23 15.70
N MET A 125 -13.33 -5.24 16.53
CA MET A 125 -13.90 -3.89 16.43
C MET A 125 -13.41 -3.15 15.19
N GLN A 126 -12.14 -3.31 14.82
CA GLN A 126 -11.60 -2.77 13.57
C GLN A 126 -12.31 -3.35 12.33
N LYS A 127 -12.62 -4.67 12.34
CA LYS A 127 -13.44 -5.30 11.29
C LYS A 127 -14.86 -4.72 11.28
N LEU A 128 -15.48 -4.57 12.44
CA LEU A 128 -16.82 -3.97 12.58
C LEU A 128 -16.86 -2.57 11.96
N MET A 129 -15.84 -1.75 12.21
CA MET A 129 -15.71 -0.41 11.63
C MET A 129 -15.70 -0.44 10.09
N LEU A 130 -14.87 -1.30 9.49
CA LEU A 130 -14.78 -1.44 8.04
C LEU A 130 -16.07 -1.97 7.41
N ASP A 131 -16.67 -2.99 8.00
CA ASP A 131 -17.92 -3.57 7.50
C ASP A 131 -19.06 -2.53 7.57
N THR A 132 -19.16 -1.81 8.69
CA THR A 132 -20.15 -0.74 8.88
C THR A 132 -19.94 0.41 7.88
N ALA A 133 -18.69 0.82 7.65
CA ALA A 133 -18.38 1.85 6.65
C ALA A 133 -18.84 1.43 5.25
N GLY A 134 -18.61 0.17 4.87
CA GLY A 134 -19.06 -0.37 3.59
C GLY A 134 -20.58 -0.38 3.46
N ASP A 135 -21.28 -0.80 4.51
CA ASP A 135 -22.74 -0.91 4.49
C ASP A 135 -23.45 0.45 4.51
N VAL A 136 -22.95 1.41 5.29
CA VAL A 136 -23.43 2.80 5.28
C VAL A 136 -23.35 3.40 3.87
N MET A 137 -22.23 3.22 3.18
CA MET A 137 -22.05 3.81 1.86
C MET A 137 -22.90 3.12 0.79
N LYS A 138 -23.09 1.80 0.87
CA LYS A 138 -24.07 1.10 0.02
C LYS A 138 -25.49 1.60 0.25
N GLU A 139 -25.89 1.77 1.52
CA GLU A 139 -27.22 2.29 1.87
C GLU A 139 -27.42 3.69 1.27
N ILE A 140 -26.42 4.56 1.36
CA ILE A 140 -26.48 5.92 0.82
C ILE A 140 -26.73 5.87 -0.70
N VAL A 141 -25.96 5.07 -1.43
CA VAL A 141 -26.14 4.95 -2.88
C VAL A 141 -27.50 4.37 -3.22
N GLN A 142 -27.97 3.34 -2.50
CA GLN A 142 -29.28 2.74 -2.75
C GLN A 142 -30.45 3.70 -2.50
N LYS A 143 -30.37 4.53 -1.45
CA LYS A 143 -31.48 5.41 -1.04
C LYS A 143 -31.48 6.77 -1.72
N PHE A 144 -30.31 7.32 -2.03
CA PHE A 144 -30.17 8.71 -2.45
C PHE A 144 -29.66 8.87 -3.89
N ASN A 145 -29.52 7.80 -4.66
CA ASN A 145 -29.22 7.96 -6.08
C ASN A 145 -30.38 8.66 -6.83
N PRO A 146 -30.10 9.46 -7.87
CA PRO A 146 -31.12 10.25 -8.56
C PRO A 146 -32.26 9.42 -9.18
N LYS A 147 -32.00 8.15 -9.53
CA LYS A 147 -32.97 7.27 -10.18
C LYS A 147 -33.74 6.39 -9.19
N ARG A 148 -33.46 6.49 -7.88
CA ARG A 148 -34.03 5.64 -6.81
C ARG A 148 -33.97 4.13 -7.10
N LYS A 149 -32.96 3.68 -7.85
CA LYS A 149 -32.76 2.27 -8.21
C LYS A 149 -31.82 1.59 -7.21
N LYS A 150 -31.96 0.27 -7.02
CA LYS A 150 -31.04 -0.53 -6.17
C LYS A 150 -29.69 -0.71 -6.89
N ALA A 151 -28.83 0.30 -6.82
CA ALA A 151 -27.48 0.28 -7.38
C ALA A 151 -26.42 -0.06 -6.32
N GLN A 152 -25.39 -0.82 -6.70
CA GLN A 152 -24.25 -1.17 -5.85
C GLN A 152 -23.03 -0.34 -6.22
N PRO A 153 -22.46 0.46 -5.30
CA PRO A 153 -21.21 1.16 -5.56
C PRO A 153 -20.01 0.21 -5.55
N GLY A 154 -18.91 0.63 -6.14
CA GLY A 154 -17.61 -0.02 -5.98
C GLY A 154 -16.87 0.64 -4.85
N ILE A 155 -16.50 -0.13 -3.81
CA ILE A 155 -15.81 0.41 -2.65
C ILE A 155 -14.51 -0.35 -2.43
N ILE A 156 -13.40 0.37 -2.31
CA ILE A 156 -12.09 -0.12 -1.88
C ILE A 156 -11.69 0.67 -0.65
N MET A 157 -11.54 0.02 0.49
CA MET A 157 -11.27 0.70 1.76
C MET A 157 -10.02 0.17 2.45
N VAL A 158 -9.43 1.02 3.28
CA VAL A 158 -8.21 0.78 4.02
C VAL A 158 -8.38 1.35 5.44
N LEU A 159 -8.20 0.50 6.44
CA LEU A 159 -8.12 0.96 7.83
C LEU A 159 -6.84 1.78 8.04
N HIS A 160 -6.96 2.93 8.71
CA HIS A 160 -5.82 3.76 9.10
C HIS A 160 -6.01 4.19 10.56
N PRO A 161 -5.30 3.57 11.51
CA PRO A 161 -5.56 3.74 12.94
C PRO A 161 -4.75 4.87 13.61
N PHE A 162 -3.97 5.67 12.85
CA PHE A 162 -3.08 6.68 13.40
C PHE A 162 -3.12 8.01 12.65
N GLY A 163 -2.83 9.09 13.37
CA GLY A 163 -2.63 10.43 12.82
C GLY A 163 -1.22 10.64 12.29
N ARG A 164 -0.99 11.81 11.70
CA ARG A 164 0.36 12.20 11.24
C ARG A 164 1.33 12.35 12.41
N ASP A 165 0.83 12.68 13.58
CA ASP A 165 1.52 12.78 14.86
C ASP A 165 1.72 11.43 15.58
N LEU A 166 1.44 10.30 14.90
CA LEU A 166 1.53 8.91 15.41
C LEU A 166 0.54 8.53 16.52
N LYS A 167 -0.15 9.52 17.10
CA LYS A 167 -1.26 9.28 18.02
C LYS A 167 -2.37 8.51 17.33
N THR A 168 -3.18 7.84 18.14
CA THR A 168 -4.32 7.10 17.61
C THR A 168 -5.27 8.06 16.89
N ASN A 169 -5.74 7.63 15.74
CA ASN A 169 -6.81 8.30 15.01
C ASN A 169 -7.50 7.24 14.16
N MET A 170 -8.59 6.68 14.66
CA MET A 170 -9.27 5.58 13.98
C MET A 170 -10.11 6.11 12.82
N HIS A 171 -9.62 5.91 11.60
CA HIS A 171 -10.32 6.30 10.39
C HIS A 171 -10.17 5.29 9.25
N VAL A 172 -11.09 5.37 8.29
CA VAL A 172 -11.12 4.52 7.11
C VAL A 172 -10.91 5.39 5.88
N HIS A 173 -9.87 5.12 5.11
CA HIS A 173 -9.70 5.66 3.76
C HIS A 173 -10.51 4.81 2.79
N MET A 174 -11.22 5.44 1.88
CA MET A 174 -12.11 4.77 0.94
C MET A 174 -12.01 5.40 -0.45
N LEU A 175 -11.83 4.58 -1.48
CA LEU A 175 -12.23 4.92 -2.84
C LEU A 175 -13.60 4.33 -3.10
N MET A 176 -14.56 5.18 -3.39
CA MET A 176 -15.90 4.78 -3.77
C MET A 176 -16.22 5.29 -5.17
N THR A 177 -16.87 4.50 -6.01
CA THR A 177 -17.39 5.00 -7.30
C THR A 177 -18.48 6.06 -7.07
N GLU A 178 -18.51 7.08 -7.93
CA GLU A 178 -19.58 8.09 -7.93
C GLU A 178 -20.83 7.57 -8.65
N GLY A 179 -21.39 6.48 -8.13
CA GLY A 179 -22.45 5.74 -8.78
C GLY A 179 -22.39 4.27 -8.43
N GLY A 180 -23.27 3.49 -9.05
CA GLY A 180 -23.31 2.05 -8.84
C GLY A 180 -23.96 1.28 -9.97
N LEU A 181 -23.75 -0.04 -9.95
CA LEU A 181 -24.33 -0.98 -10.92
C LEU A 181 -25.59 -1.61 -10.36
N THR A 182 -26.68 -1.62 -11.12
CA THR A 182 -27.91 -2.35 -10.77
C THR A 182 -27.76 -3.85 -11.05
N SER A 183 -28.68 -4.67 -10.54
CA SER A 183 -28.74 -6.10 -10.85
C SER A 183 -28.93 -6.39 -12.33
N ASN A 184 -29.54 -5.47 -13.07
CA ASN A 184 -29.85 -5.63 -14.50
C ASN A 184 -28.69 -5.13 -15.39
N GLY A 185 -27.56 -4.75 -14.81
CA GLY A 185 -26.37 -4.30 -15.53
C GLY A 185 -26.42 -2.83 -15.97
N GLU A 186 -27.34 -2.02 -15.43
CA GLU A 186 -27.39 -0.58 -15.70
C GLU A 186 -26.47 0.18 -14.74
N TRP A 187 -25.70 1.13 -15.26
CA TRP A 187 -24.88 2.02 -14.45
C TRP A 187 -25.65 3.30 -14.07
N ILE A 188 -25.74 3.58 -12.78
CA ILE A 188 -26.39 4.78 -12.23
C ILE A 188 -25.31 5.74 -11.73
N GLU A 189 -25.18 6.89 -12.38
CA GLU A 189 -24.27 7.96 -11.95
C GLU A 189 -24.82 8.66 -10.67
N MET A 190 -23.93 8.96 -9.73
CA MET A 190 -24.21 9.70 -8.51
C MET A 190 -23.03 10.63 -8.16
N PRO A 191 -22.80 11.70 -8.95
CA PRO A 191 -21.67 12.61 -8.76
C PRO A 191 -21.80 13.49 -7.52
N TYR A 192 -23.04 13.78 -7.09
CA TYR A 192 -23.32 14.52 -5.88
C TYR A 192 -23.71 13.56 -4.75
N ILE A 193 -23.04 13.71 -3.61
CA ILE A 193 -23.37 13.02 -2.37
C ILE A 193 -23.35 14.07 -1.27
N ASP A 194 -24.50 14.33 -0.64
CA ASP A 194 -24.55 15.28 0.48
C ASP A 194 -23.74 14.75 1.66
N TYR A 195 -22.71 15.50 2.03
CA TYR A 195 -21.82 15.16 3.15
C TYR A 195 -22.57 15.16 4.48
N LYS A 196 -23.62 15.97 4.65
CA LYS A 196 -24.44 15.94 5.87
C LYS A 196 -25.09 14.56 6.06
N ILE A 197 -25.53 13.93 4.96
CA ILE A 197 -26.09 12.58 4.98
C ILE A 197 -25.01 11.57 5.40
N ILE A 198 -23.82 11.62 4.76
CA ILE A 198 -22.71 10.71 5.11
C ILE A 198 -22.34 10.85 6.59
N ARG A 199 -22.15 12.08 7.09
CA ARG A 199 -21.74 12.36 8.48
C ARG A 199 -22.72 11.77 9.49
N LYS A 200 -24.03 11.99 9.28
CA LYS A 200 -25.10 11.49 10.16
C LYS A 200 -25.27 9.98 10.06
N LYS A 201 -25.28 9.42 8.84
CA LYS A 201 -25.39 7.98 8.62
C LYS A 201 -24.18 7.22 9.16
N TRP A 202 -22.98 7.77 9.02
CA TRP A 202 -21.76 7.18 9.57
C TRP A 202 -21.81 7.15 11.09
N GLN A 203 -22.08 8.28 11.75
CA GLN A 203 -22.25 8.36 13.20
C GLN A 203 -23.29 7.35 13.69
N TYR A 204 -24.50 7.38 13.13
CA TYR A 204 -25.57 6.48 13.54
C TYR A 204 -25.19 5.00 13.34
N GLY A 205 -24.66 4.68 12.16
CA GLY A 205 -24.28 3.32 11.79
C GLY A 205 -23.23 2.73 12.72
N ILE A 206 -22.14 3.46 12.97
CA ILE A 206 -21.05 2.95 13.81
C ILE A 206 -21.44 2.84 15.27
N LEU A 207 -22.14 3.84 15.83
CA LEU A 207 -22.58 3.80 17.23
C LEU A 207 -23.59 2.65 17.46
N LYS A 208 -24.52 2.44 16.52
CA LYS A 208 -25.46 1.32 16.57
C LYS A 208 -24.76 -0.03 16.47
N ALA A 209 -23.78 -0.15 15.57
CA ALA A 209 -23.01 -1.38 15.41
C ALA A 209 -22.20 -1.70 16.68
N MET A 210 -21.55 -0.70 17.27
CA MET A 210 -20.81 -0.86 18.53
C MET A 210 -21.72 -1.25 19.69
N LYS A 211 -22.88 -0.60 19.85
CA LYS A 211 -23.86 -0.94 20.90
C LYS A 211 -24.36 -2.37 20.77
N LYS A 212 -24.56 -2.85 19.54
CA LYS A 212 -24.97 -4.24 19.28
C LYS A 212 -23.87 -5.23 19.62
N GLU A 213 -22.62 -4.88 19.34
CA GLU A 213 -21.46 -5.74 19.58
C GLU A 213 -21.09 -5.82 21.07
N LEU A 214 -21.26 -4.73 21.80
CA LEU A 214 -20.93 -4.60 23.23
C LEU A 214 -22.14 -4.08 24.03
N PRO A 215 -23.24 -4.84 24.12
CA PRO A 215 -24.50 -4.35 24.70
C PRO A 215 -24.44 -4.12 26.21
N GLN A 216 -23.54 -4.81 26.91
CA GLN A 216 -23.40 -4.72 28.37
C GLN A 216 -22.39 -3.65 28.83
N ASP A 217 -21.71 -2.99 27.89
CA ASP A 217 -20.71 -1.97 28.22
C ASP A 217 -21.40 -0.63 28.54
N ARG A 218 -21.56 -0.36 29.84
CA ARG A 218 -22.19 0.86 30.34
C ARG A 218 -21.40 2.13 30.00
N GLU A 219 -20.07 2.04 29.92
CA GLU A 219 -19.24 3.19 29.57
C GLU A 219 -19.41 3.54 28.09
N LEU A 220 -19.39 2.54 27.21
CA LEU A 220 -19.71 2.72 25.81
C LEU A 220 -21.11 3.34 25.62
N GLY A 221 -22.10 2.90 26.39
CA GLY A 221 -23.44 3.49 26.40
C GLY A 221 -23.41 5.01 26.64
N ARG A 222 -22.73 5.44 27.70
CA ARG A 222 -22.56 6.88 28.01
C ARG A 222 -21.83 7.64 26.92
N ILE A 223 -20.78 7.05 26.32
CA ILE A 223 -20.02 7.67 25.22
C ILE A 223 -20.90 7.81 23.97
N ILE A 224 -21.74 6.82 23.67
CA ILE A 224 -22.70 6.87 22.55
C ILE A 224 -23.69 8.02 22.73
N ASP A 225 -24.27 8.14 23.92
CA ASP A 225 -25.24 9.20 24.23
C ASP A 225 -24.60 10.59 24.13
N CYS A 226 -23.39 10.75 24.70
CA CYS A 226 -22.55 11.94 24.55
C CYS A 226 -22.28 12.26 23.07
N CYS A 227 -21.93 11.26 22.26
CA CYS A 227 -21.68 11.46 20.83
C CYS A 227 -22.93 11.99 20.10
N PHE A 228 -24.13 11.47 20.39
CA PHE A 228 -25.37 11.99 19.78
C PHE A 228 -25.72 13.39 20.27
N LYS A 229 -25.50 13.69 21.55
CA LYS A 229 -25.76 15.01 22.14
C LYS A 229 -24.81 16.09 21.61
N GLU A 230 -23.51 15.83 21.59
CA GLU A 230 -22.48 16.83 21.25
C GLU A 230 -22.22 16.96 19.75
N ARG A 231 -22.42 15.88 18.97
CA ARG A 231 -22.13 15.86 17.53
C ARG A 231 -23.41 15.78 16.71
N THR A 232 -24.28 16.77 16.86
CA THR A 232 -25.59 16.87 16.17
C THR A 232 -25.48 16.91 14.64
N ASN A 233 -24.35 17.39 14.12
CA ASN A 233 -24.04 17.46 12.69
C ASN A 233 -23.39 16.20 12.10
N GLY A 234 -23.34 15.10 12.87
CA GLY A 234 -22.65 13.89 12.44
C GLY A 234 -21.17 13.86 12.78
N PHE A 235 -20.53 12.73 12.52
CA PHE A 235 -19.08 12.59 12.67
C PHE A 235 -18.32 13.32 11.57
N ASN A 236 -17.05 13.65 11.84
CA ASN A 236 -16.20 14.30 10.86
C ASN A 236 -15.87 13.35 9.71
N ILE A 237 -15.98 13.88 8.49
CA ILE A 237 -15.59 13.18 7.26
C ILE A 237 -14.76 14.13 6.40
N GLN A 238 -13.94 13.56 5.52
CA GLN A 238 -13.29 14.30 4.44
C GLN A 238 -13.58 13.61 3.12
N ALA A 239 -14.19 14.32 2.16
CA ALA A 239 -14.62 13.73 0.89
C ALA A 239 -14.22 14.58 -0.33
N LYS A 240 -13.10 15.31 -0.25
CA LYS A 240 -12.82 16.45 -1.16
C LYS A 240 -12.29 16.07 -2.55
N ARG A 241 -11.65 14.90 -2.72
CA ARG A 241 -10.95 14.59 -3.98
C ARG A 241 -11.80 13.70 -4.88
N ARG A 242 -12.40 14.30 -5.90
CA ARG A 242 -12.89 13.57 -7.08
C ARG A 242 -11.68 13.07 -7.86
N ILE A 243 -11.75 11.82 -8.25
CA ILE A 243 -10.76 11.13 -9.05
C ILE A 243 -11.46 10.78 -10.34
N GLU A 244 -11.12 11.49 -11.41
CA GLU A 244 -11.64 11.18 -12.72
C GLU A 244 -10.97 9.92 -13.28
N GLY A 245 -11.73 9.21 -14.12
CA GLY A 245 -11.30 7.96 -14.70
C GLY A 245 -9.96 8.13 -15.43
N LYS A 246 -9.05 7.16 -15.20
CA LYS A 246 -7.68 7.06 -15.74
C LYS A 246 -6.60 7.89 -15.05
N THR A 247 -6.43 7.77 -13.73
CA THR A 247 -5.17 8.22 -13.12
C THR A 247 -4.53 7.19 -12.20
N LYS A 248 -3.31 6.77 -12.55
CA LYS A 248 -2.39 6.07 -11.62
C LYS A 248 -2.24 6.83 -10.30
N SER A 249 -2.42 8.15 -10.31
CA SER A 249 -2.28 9.01 -9.13
C SER A 249 -3.25 8.64 -8.00
N ALA A 250 -4.47 8.21 -8.30
CA ALA A 250 -5.45 7.83 -7.29
C ALA A 250 -5.16 6.49 -6.60
N ALA A 251 -4.79 5.48 -7.39
CA ALA A 251 -4.38 4.19 -6.84
C ALA A 251 -3.06 4.32 -6.06
N ARG A 252 -2.10 5.10 -6.56
CA ARG A 252 -0.87 5.46 -5.81
C ARG A 252 -1.19 6.21 -4.53
N TYR A 253 -2.15 7.14 -4.58
CA TYR A 253 -2.56 7.91 -3.43
C TYR A 253 -3.10 7.00 -2.32
N MET A 254 -4.00 6.06 -2.66
CA MET A 254 -4.50 5.07 -1.70
C MET A 254 -3.42 4.12 -1.20
N ALA A 255 -2.43 3.80 -2.04
CA ALA A 255 -1.40 2.83 -1.71
C ALA A 255 -0.53 3.26 -0.53
N ARG A 256 -0.41 4.58 -0.34
CA ARG A 256 0.25 5.16 0.84
C ARG A 256 -0.40 4.72 2.16
N TYR A 257 -1.69 4.37 2.17
CA TYR A 257 -2.40 4.02 3.40
C TYR A 257 -2.42 2.52 3.70
N VAL A 258 -2.02 1.67 2.75
CA VAL A 258 -2.15 0.21 2.87
C VAL A 258 -1.00 -0.44 3.62
N ARG A 259 0.22 0.01 3.33
CA ARG A 259 1.43 -0.65 3.82
C ARG A 259 2.60 0.29 4.09
N HIS A 260 2.35 1.59 4.11
CA HIS A 260 3.36 2.52 4.59
C HIS A 260 3.45 2.37 6.13
N PRO A 261 4.67 2.29 6.70
CA PRO A 261 4.83 2.37 8.15
C PRO A 261 4.19 3.65 8.70
N ALA A 262 3.88 3.65 10.00
CA ALA A 262 3.25 4.79 10.65
C ALA A 262 4.06 6.10 10.50
N ILE A 263 5.38 5.96 10.41
CA ILE A 263 6.31 7.05 10.10
C ILE A 263 7.21 6.70 8.92
N ALA A 264 7.49 7.68 8.05
CA ALA A 264 8.55 7.57 7.07
C ALA A 264 9.89 7.98 7.71
N ASP A 265 10.99 7.29 7.42
CA ASP A 265 12.30 7.63 7.98
C ASP A 265 12.68 9.11 7.71
N SER A 266 12.33 9.64 6.53
CA SER A 266 12.56 11.04 6.17
C SER A 266 11.83 12.08 7.04
N ARG A 267 10.89 11.64 7.89
CA ARG A 267 10.19 12.51 8.84
C ARG A 267 10.90 12.58 10.18
N ILE A 268 11.81 11.66 10.47
CA ILE A 268 12.61 11.65 11.70
C ILE A 268 13.76 12.62 11.48
N VAL A 269 13.79 13.69 12.25
CA VAL A 269 14.74 14.81 12.05
C VAL A 269 15.74 14.95 13.19
N GLY A 270 15.50 14.31 14.33
CA GLY A 270 16.43 14.31 15.46
C GLY A 270 16.24 13.09 16.37
N TYR A 271 17.34 12.68 16.98
CA TYR A 271 17.37 11.70 18.06
C TYR A 271 18.61 11.99 18.93
N ASP A 272 18.41 12.25 20.22
CA ASP A 272 19.48 12.65 21.16
C ASP A 272 19.92 11.52 22.12
N GLY A 273 19.34 10.32 21.97
CA GLY A 273 19.52 9.19 22.90
C GLY A 273 18.27 8.91 23.73
N GLU A 274 17.49 9.93 24.07
CA GLU A 274 16.29 9.84 24.91
C GLU A 274 15.02 10.25 24.16
N ASN A 275 15.07 11.33 23.39
CA ASN A 275 13.94 11.89 22.68
C ASN A 275 14.11 11.78 21.16
N VAL A 276 13.00 11.48 20.49
CA VAL A 276 12.91 11.46 19.03
C VAL A 276 12.13 12.69 18.56
N ALA A 277 12.73 13.46 17.66
CA ALA A 277 12.09 14.58 16.99
C ALA A 277 11.66 14.17 15.57
N PHE A 278 10.39 14.39 15.23
CA PHE A 278 9.88 14.16 13.89
C PHE A 278 8.92 15.25 13.43
N VAL A 279 8.80 15.41 12.10
CA VAL A 279 7.98 16.46 11.49
C VAL A 279 6.74 15.90 10.78
N TYR A 280 5.68 16.70 10.71
CA TYR A 280 4.57 16.50 9.79
C TYR A 280 4.01 17.81 9.28
N GLU A 281 3.48 17.78 8.06
CA GLU A 281 2.75 18.93 7.52
C GLU A 281 1.27 18.84 7.86
N ARG A 282 0.64 19.96 8.16
CA ARG A 282 -0.81 20.13 8.21
C ARG A 282 -1.14 21.55 7.76
N GLU A 283 -2.10 21.68 6.84
CA GLU A 283 -2.55 23.01 6.37
C GLU A 283 -1.38 23.88 5.86
N GLN A 284 -0.42 23.25 5.16
CA GLN A 284 0.83 23.86 4.65
C GLN A 284 1.80 24.37 5.72
N VAL A 285 1.54 24.08 7.00
CA VAL A 285 2.43 24.37 8.12
C VAL A 285 3.16 23.09 8.52
N THR A 286 4.48 23.20 8.72
CA THR A 286 5.28 22.11 9.27
C THR A 286 5.24 22.16 10.80
N HIS A 287 4.85 21.05 11.40
CA HIS A 287 4.84 20.85 12.85
C HIS A 287 5.95 19.89 13.24
N THR A 288 6.63 20.19 14.35
CA THR A 288 7.62 19.32 14.97
C THR A 288 7.05 18.73 16.25
N VAL A 289 7.22 17.42 16.41
CA VAL A 289 6.87 16.68 17.62
C VAL A 289 8.15 16.12 18.21
N VAL A 290 8.34 16.31 19.50
CA VAL A 290 9.40 15.69 20.29
C VAL A 290 8.73 14.77 21.30
N MET A 291 9.17 13.53 21.40
CA MET A 291 8.65 12.55 22.35
C MET A 291 9.75 11.61 22.82
N ASP A 292 9.55 11.04 24.01
CA ASP A 292 10.40 9.98 24.55
C ASP A 292 10.53 8.81 23.56
N LYS A 293 11.70 8.16 23.53
CA LYS A 293 12.00 7.06 22.61
C LYS A 293 11.06 5.86 22.76
N TYR A 294 10.65 5.51 23.98
CA TYR A 294 9.76 4.39 24.22
C TYR A 294 8.32 4.76 23.86
N GLU A 295 7.89 5.99 24.15
CA GLU A 295 6.62 6.52 23.64
C GLU A 295 6.59 6.49 22.11
N PHE A 296 7.68 6.91 21.45
CA PHE A 296 7.84 6.88 20.01
C PHE A 296 7.74 5.46 19.45
N ILE A 297 8.51 4.51 19.99
CA ILE A 297 8.46 3.11 19.59
C ILE A 297 7.04 2.57 19.74
N HIS A 298 6.40 2.83 20.90
CA HIS A 298 5.03 2.40 21.16
C HIS A 298 4.05 2.96 20.12
N ASN A 299 4.08 4.27 19.86
CA ASN A 299 3.20 4.92 18.90
C ASN A 299 3.46 4.48 17.44
N VAL A 300 4.65 4.00 17.10
CA VAL A 300 4.93 3.42 15.77
C VAL A 300 4.37 1.99 15.64
N ILE A 301 4.53 1.14 16.67
CA ILE A 301 4.24 -0.29 16.56
C ILE A 301 2.82 -0.69 17.00
N LYS A 302 2.16 0.07 17.90
CA LYS A 302 0.82 -0.28 18.43
C LYS A 302 -0.26 -0.41 17.35
N HIS A 303 -0.02 0.21 16.20
CA HIS A 303 -0.91 0.21 15.04
C HIS A 303 -0.71 -0.99 14.11
N ILE A 304 0.24 -1.87 14.40
CA ILE A 304 0.46 -3.09 13.62
C ILE A 304 -0.80 -3.97 13.74
N PRO A 305 -1.46 -4.31 12.62
CA PRO A 305 -2.67 -5.13 12.69
C PRO A 305 -2.31 -6.58 13.00
N ASP A 306 -3.27 -7.29 13.60
CA ASP A 306 -3.10 -8.70 13.94
C ASP A 306 -2.76 -9.55 12.71
N LYS A 307 -2.13 -10.71 12.96
CA LYS A 307 -1.79 -11.65 11.90
C LYS A 307 -3.05 -12.03 11.12
N ASN A 308 -2.95 -12.00 9.79
CA ASN A 308 -4.04 -12.28 8.84
C ASN A 308 -5.17 -11.24 8.80
N PHE A 309 -5.13 -10.17 9.61
CA PHE A 309 -6.10 -9.09 9.50
C PHE A 309 -6.04 -8.41 8.13
N LYS A 310 -7.22 -8.27 7.50
CA LYS A 310 -7.38 -7.66 6.18
C LYS A 310 -7.60 -6.16 6.34
N MET A 311 -6.51 -5.41 6.33
CA MET A 311 -6.51 -3.93 6.34
C MET A 311 -7.25 -3.34 5.14
N VAL A 312 -7.15 -4.01 3.99
CA VAL A 312 -7.81 -3.62 2.74
C VAL A 312 -9.03 -4.49 2.53
N ARG A 313 -10.16 -3.87 2.21
CA ARG A 313 -11.41 -4.56 1.92
C ARG A 313 -12.10 -4.00 0.69
N TYR A 314 -12.86 -4.85 0.03
CA TYR A 314 -13.56 -4.55 -1.22
C TYR A 314 -15.04 -4.87 -1.05
N TYR A 315 -15.92 -3.92 -1.39
CA TYR A 315 -17.37 -4.08 -1.28
C TYR A 315 -18.09 -3.66 -2.56
N GLY A 316 -19.35 -4.08 -2.65
CA GLY A 316 -20.20 -3.87 -3.81
C GLY A 316 -19.57 -4.44 -5.08
N ILE A 317 -19.45 -3.64 -6.14
CA ILE A 317 -18.97 -4.14 -7.45
C ILE A 317 -17.48 -4.51 -7.46
N HIS A 318 -16.72 -4.08 -6.45
CA HIS A 318 -15.33 -4.51 -6.23
C HIS A 318 -15.23 -5.78 -5.36
N GLY A 319 -16.34 -6.23 -4.79
CA GLY A 319 -16.39 -7.43 -3.95
C GLY A 319 -15.92 -8.68 -4.69
N ARG A 320 -15.11 -9.51 -4.02
CA ARG A 320 -14.48 -10.71 -4.61
C ARG A 320 -15.46 -11.61 -5.36
N ARG A 321 -16.66 -11.82 -4.80
CA ARG A 321 -17.70 -12.69 -5.37
C ARG A 321 -18.37 -12.09 -6.62
N ALA A 322 -18.51 -10.76 -6.67
CA ALA A 322 -19.16 -10.07 -7.78
C ALA A 322 -18.21 -9.79 -8.95
N ARG A 323 -16.90 -9.84 -8.70
CA ARG A 323 -15.86 -9.30 -9.58
C ARG A 323 -15.87 -9.85 -11.01
N LYS A 324 -16.09 -11.15 -11.22
CA LYS A 324 -16.11 -11.74 -12.57
C LYS A 324 -17.27 -11.20 -13.39
N ASN A 325 -18.49 -11.39 -12.90
CA ASN A 325 -19.73 -10.99 -13.58
C ASN A 325 -19.79 -9.46 -13.78
N VAL A 326 -19.39 -8.68 -12.76
CA VAL A 326 -19.33 -7.21 -12.87
C VAL A 326 -18.35 -6.80 -13.96
N ARG A 327 -17.16 -7.43 -14.04
CA ARG A 327 -16.16 -7.07 -15.04
C ARG A 327 -16.71 -7.21 -16.46
N GLU A 328 -17.40 -8.32 -16.75
CA GLU A 328 -18.04 -8.58 -18.04
C GLU A 328 -19.11 -7.52 -18.36
N ILE A 329 -19.93 -7.14 -17.39
CA ILE A 329 -20.94 -6.08 -17.56
C ILE A 329 -20.26 -4.73 -17.80
N MET A 330 -19.25 -4.37 -17.00
CA MET A 330 -18.52 -3.10 -17.15
C MET A 330 -17.75 -3.04 -18.48
N GLU A 331 -17.34 -4.18 -19.02
CA GLU A 331 -16.77 -4.29 -20.37
C GLU A 331 -17.79 -3.98 -21.46
N LYS A 332 -18.97 -4.60 -21.38
CA LYS A 332 -20.09 -4.30 -22.30
C LYS A 332 -20.51 -2.83 -22.26
N LEU A 333 -20.45 -2.21 -21.07
CA LEU A 333 -20.72 -0.79 -20.88
C LEU A 333 -19.57 0.14 -21.33
N GLY A 334 -18.45 -0.41 -21.84
CA GLY A 334 -17.27 0.38 -22.22
C GLY A 334 -16.54 1.03 -21.04
N LYS A 335 -16.83 0.60 -19.80
CA LYS A 335 -16.29 1.13 -18.54
C LYS A 335 -15.08 0.32 -18.02
N LEU A 336 -14.42 -0.47 -18.86
CA LEU A 336 -13.09 -1.00 -18.55
C LEU A 336 -11.98 0.01 -18.87
N VAL A 337 -10.92 -0.03 -18.07
CA VAL A 337 -9.71 0.73 -18.34
C VAL A 337 -8.98 0.08 -19.52
N LYS A 338 -9.04 0.69 -20.71
CA LYS A 338 -8.37 0.22 -21.94
C LYS A 338 -6.83 0.34 -21.93
N SER A 339 -6.21 0.71 -20.81
CA SER A 339 -4.75 0.91 -20.78
C SER A 339 -4.00 -0.39 -20.49
N VAL A 340 -2.87 -0.59 -21.20
CA VAL A 340 -1.95 -1.69 -20.92
C VAL A 340 -1.26 -1.41 -19.58
N ILE A 341 -1.81 -1.96 -18.51
CA ILE A 341 -1.20 -1.84 -17.18
C ILE A 341 0.00 -2.79 -17.16
N LYS A 342 1.18 -2.21 -17.33
CA LYS A 342 2.43 -2.95 -17.21
C LYS A 342 2.57 -3.42 -15.75
N PRO A 343 2.82 -4.71 -15.49
CA PRO A 343 3.03 -5.20 -14.15
C PRO A 343 4.20 -4.47 -13.48
N PHE A 344 4.13 -4.32 -12.16
CA PHE A 344 5.22 -3.73 -11.38
C PHE A 344 6.54 -4.44 -11.68
N SER A 345 7.58 -3.67 -11.99
CA SER A 345 8.93 -4.17 -12.22
C SER A 345 9.89 -3.50 -11.26
N TRP A 346 10.47 -4.29 -10.36
CA TRP A 346 11.48 -3.81 -9.40
C TRP A 346 12.66 -3.15 -10.12
N ARG A 347 13.16 -3.76 -11.21
CA ARG A 347 14.26 -3.21 -12.01
C ARG A 347 13.91 -1.82 -12.56
N LYS A 348 12.74 -1.67 -13.20
CA LYS A 348 12.27 -0.37 -13.72
C LYS A 348 12.08 0.68 -12.63
N ASN A 349 11.54 0.27 -11.47
CA ASN A 349 11.36 1.15 -10.32
C ASN A 349 12.71 1.63 -9.79
N VAL A 350 13.71 0.74 -9.64
CA VAL A 350 15.06 1.13 -9.21
C VAL A 350 15.73 2.05 -10.23
N ILE A 351 15.62 1.77 -11.53
CA ILE A 351 16.12 2.66 -12.60
C ILE A 351 15.51 4.05 -12.45
N SER A 352 14.19 4.15 -12.27
CA SER A 352 13.52 5.46 -12.16
C SER A 352 13.97 6.30 -10.97
N TYR A 353 14.39 5.67 -9.86
CA TYR A 353 14.83 6.38 -8.66
C TYR A 353 16.33 6.61 -8.59
N LYS A 354 17.15 5.73 -9.19
CA LYS A 354 18.61 5.78 -9.10
C LYS A 354 19.30 6.22 -10.40
N GLY A 355 18.57 6.27 -11.51
CA GLY A 355 19.13 6.49 -12.85
C GLY A 355 20.00 5.34 -13.37
N LYS A 356 20.24 4.29 -12.56
CA LYS A 356 21.11 3.16 -12.87
C LYS A 356 20.35 1.84 -12.81
N ASP A 357 20.66 0.96 -13.75
CA ASP A 357 20.07 -0.37 -13.80
C ASP A 357 20.72 -1.29 -12.76
N PRO A 358 19.96 -1.82 -11.78
CA PRO A 358 20.54 -2.66 -10.74
C PRO A 358 21.05 -4.01 -11.26
N LEU A 359 20.64 -4.42 -12.47
CA LEU A 359 21.03 -5.68 -13.12
C LEU A 359 21.90 -5.43 -14.37
N GLN A 360 22.55 -4.28 -14.43
CA GLN A 360 23.69 -4.06 -15.32
C GLN A 360 24.98 -4.43 -14.59
N CYS A 361 25.90 -5.06 -15.32
CA CYS A 361 27.20 -5.45 -14.81
C CYS A 361 28.07 -4.21 -14.65
N ASP A 362 28.66 -4.03 -13.47
CA ASP A 362 29.54 -2.88 -13.20
C ASP A 362 30.92 -3.04 -13.86
N GLN A 363 31.27 -4.24 -14.36
CA GLN A 363 32.56 -4.54 -15.00
C GLN A 363 32.53 -4.34 -16.52
N CYS A 364 31.52 -4.88 -17.21
CA CYS A 364 31.46 -4.85 -18.68
C CYS A 364 30.19 -4.17 -19.23
N GLY A 365 29.29 -3.68 -18.38
CA GLY A 365 27.99 -3.13 -18.83
C GLY A 365 26.97 -4.17 -19.29
N GLY A 366 27.35 -5.45 -19.32
CA GLY A 366 26.52 -6.59 -19.71
C GLY A 366 25.31 -6.85 -18.81
N GLN A 367 24.38 -7.69 -19.27
CA GLN A 367 23.18 -8.02 -18.50
C GLN A 367 23.50 -9.03 -17.39
N MET A 368 23.03 -8.75 -16.18
CA MET A 368 23.05 -9.74 -15.09
C MET A 368 21.73 -10.52 -15.02
N LEU A 369 21.82 -11.85 -15.00
CA LEU A 369 20.68 -12.76 -14.92
C LEU A 369 20.67 -13.47 -13.57
N LEU A 370 19.49 -13.81 -13.06
CA LEU A 370 19.35 -14.56 -11.82
C LEU A 370 20.03 -15.94 -11.98
N TYR A 371 21.05 -16.19 -11.16
CA TYR A 371 21.83 -17.42 -11.10
C TYR A 371 21.32 -18.35 -10.00
N LYS A 372 21.29 -17.86 -8.75
CA LYS A 372 20.95 -18.67 -7.58
C LYS A 372 20.13 -17.87 -6.57
N ILE A 373 19.23 -18.53 -5.87
CA ILE A 373 18.51 -17.99 -4.70
C ILE A 373 18.92 -18.82 -3.50
N VAL A 374 19.36 -18.16 -2.44
CA VAL A 374 19.64 -18.76 -1.14
C VAL A 374 18.66 -18.17 -0.14
N HIS A 375 17.92 -18.99 0.58
CA HIS A 375 16.97 -18.52 1.60
C HIS A 375 16.88 -19.49 2.78
N ARG A 376 16.41 -19.02 3.93
CA ARG A 376 16.07 -19.90 5.05
C ARG A 376 14.62 -20.36 4.95
N ASN A 377 14.35 -21.63 5.26
CA ASN A 377 12.98 -22.11 5.41
C ASN A 377 12.43 -21.78 6.81
N LYS A 378 11.20 -22.18 7.11
CA LYS A 378 10.56 -21.93 8.41
C LYS A 378 11.28 -22.59 9.60
N LYS A 379 12.08 -23.64 9.35
CA LYS A 379 12.88 -24.35 10.36
C LYS A 379 14.27 -23.72 10.54
N GLY A 380 14.60 -22.67 9.78
CA GLY A 380 15.90 -22.01 9.83
C GLY A 380 16.97 -22.64 8.93
N GLU A 381 16.67 -23.75 8.24
CA GLU A 381 17.60 -24.41 7.32
C GLU A 381 17.84 -23.57 6.07
N ILE A 382 19.08 -23.53 5.60
CA ILE A 382 19.43 -22.90 4.33
C ILE A 382 18.95 -23.79 3.17
N LYS A 383 18.24 -23.20 2.21
CA LYS A 383 17.83 -23.82 0.96
C LYS A 383 18.39 -23.00 -0.20
N GLU A 384 18.86 -23.71 -1.21
CA GLU A 384 19.37 -23.12 -2.44
C GLU A 384 18.50 -23.54 -3.63
N TYR A 385 18.29 -22.61 -4.55
CA TYR A 385 17.59 -22.86 -5.80
C TYR A 385 18.36 -22.22 -6.96
N GLY A 386 18.62 -23.00 -8.00
CA GLY A 386 19.43 -22.58 -9.14
C GLY A 386 20.82 -23.23 -9.10
N ASP A 387 21.29 -23.56 -10.29
CA ASP A 387 22.55 -24.22 -10.56
C ASP A 387 23.10 -23.68 -11.90
N ILE A 388 24.34 -24.05 -12.22
CA ILE A 388 25.00 -23.55 -13.42
C ILE A 388 24.27 -24.04 -14.69
N ASP A 389 23.75 -25.26 -14.70
CA ASP A 389 23.06 -25.83 -15.86
C ASP A 389 21.77 -25.07 -16.19
N LYS A 390 20.94 -24.77 -15.18
CA LYS A 390 19.74 -23.94 -15.33
C LYS A 390 20.08 -22.53 -15.81
N PHE A 391 21.21 -21.99 -15.34
CA PHE A 391 21.66 -20.67 -15.77
C PHE A 391 22.13 -20.67 -17.23
N LEU A 392 22.94 -21.65 -17.64
CA LEU A 392 23.39 -21.81 -19.02
C LEU A 392 22.20 -22.02 -19.97
N ARG A 393 21.24 -22.88 -19.62
CA ARG A 393 19.99 -23.04 -20.40
C ARG A 393 19.25 -21.71 -20.58
N LYS A 394 19.25 -20.86 -19.55
CA LYS A 394 18.61 -19.54 -19.59
C LYS A 394 19.34 -18.57 -20.51
N ILE A 395 20.67 -18.57 -20.51
CA ILE A 395 21.47 -17.80 -21.46
C ILE A 395 21.19 -18.29 -22.89
N THR A 396 21.26 -19.59 -23.15
CA THR A 396 21.04 -20.15 -24.48
C THR A 396 19.66 -19.82 -25.03
N ALA A 397 18.61 -20.01 -24.22
CA ALA A 397 17.25 -19.65 -24.62
C ALA A 397 17.10 -18.15 -24.90
N ARG A 398 17.74 -17.30 -24.09
CA ARG A 398 17.72 -15.84 -24.27
C ARG A 398 18.45 -15.42 -25.55
N ARG A 399 19.63 -15.96 -25.82
CA ARG A 399 20.40 -15.72 -27.05
C ARG A 399 19.60 -16.14 -28.28
N LYS A 400 19.00 -17.32 -28.27
CA LYS A 400 18.11 -17.78 -29.35
C LYS A 400 16.97 -16.81 -29.62
N CYS A 401 16.26 -16.35 -28.59
CA CYS A 401 15.18 -15.36 -28.74
C CYS A 401 15.65 -13.96 -29.18
N ILE A 402 16.93 -13.60 -28.94
CA ILE A 402 17.50 -12.34 -29.43
C ILE A 402 17.76 -12.47 -30.93
N ASN A 403 18.45 -13.54 -31.33
CA ASN A 403 18.73 -13.84 -32.75
C ASN A 403 17.45 -13.92 -33.58
N GLU A 404 16.42 -14.66 -33.12
CA GLU A 404 15.12 -14.75 -33.80
C GLU A 404 14.42 -13.39 -33.96
N LYS A 405 14.66 -12.43 -33.06
CA LYS A 405 14.10 -11.08 -33.16
C LYS A 405 14.90 -10.18 -34.10
N GLU A 406 16.21 -10.38 -34.16
CA GLU A 406 17.10 -9.67 -35.08
C GLU A 406 16.81 -10.12 -36.51
N GLU A 407 16.73 -11.44 -36.75
CA GLU A 407 16.33 -12.02 -38.05
C GLU A 407 14.97 -11.48 -38.53
N LYS A 408 13.96 -11.46 -37.65
CA LYS A 408 12.64 -10.89 -37.99
C LYS A 408 12.68 -9.40 -38.32
N ARG A 409 13.52 -8.62 -37.62
CA ARG A 409 13.67 -7.18 -37.89
C ARG A 409 14.38 -6.94 -39.22
N GLU A 410 15.38 -7.75 -39.53
CA GLU A 410 16.09 -7.69 -40.83
C GLU A 410 15.17 -8.09 -41.98
N GLU A 411 14.30 -9.08 -41.79
CA GLU A 411 13.31 -9.48 -42.78
C GLU A 411 12.23 -8.41 -42.99
N GLU A 412 11.70 -7.82 -41.91
CA GLU A 412 10.78 -6.67 -42.00
C GLU A 412 11.42 -5.46 -42.70
N SER A 413 12.73 -5.21 -42.46
CA SER A 413 13.48 -4.15 -43.14
C SER A 413 13.61 -4.42 -44.64
N ARG A 414 14.00 -5.65 -45.01
CA ARG A 414 14.11 -6.09 -46.42
C ARG A 414 12.79 -6.01 -47.16
N ILE A 415 11.68 -6.41 -46.53
CA ILE A 415 10.34 -6.30 -47.12
C ILE A 415 9.97 -4.83 -47.36
N ASN A 416 10.23 -3.94 -46.40
CA ASN A 416 9.96 -2.50 -46.54
C ASN A 416 10.81 -1.83 -47.63
N GLU A 417 12.08 -2.23 -47.77
CA GLU A 417 12.96 -1.75 -48.85
C GLU A 417 12.50 -2.24 -50.22
N THR A 418 12.10 -3.51 -50.31
CA THR A 418 11.56 -4.11 -51.55
C THR A 418 10.26 -3.43 -51.96
N GLN A 419 9.35 -3.17 -51.02
CA GLN A 419 8.11 -2.41 -51.27
C GLN A 419 8.41 -0.98 -51.76
N LYS A 420 9.38 -0.28 -51.16
CA LYS A 420 9.81 1.04 -51.64
C LYS A 420 10.38 1.00 -53.06
N ALA A 421 11.17 -0.02 -53.39
CA ALA A 421 11.75 -0.19 -54.74
C ALA A 421 10.66 -0.46 -55.80
N VAL A 422 9.66 -1.29 -55.48
CA VAL A 422 8.52 -1.55 -56.35
C VAL A 422 7.68 -0.28 -56.55
N TYR A 423 7.41 0.48 -55.48
CA TYR A 423 6.72 1.77 -55.60
C TYR A 423 7.50 2.79 -56.45
N SER A 424 8.84 2.79 -56.41
CA SER A 424 9.64 3.67 -57.28
C SER A 424 9.65 3.26 -58.76
N GLN A 425 9.53 1.96 -59.07
CA GLN A 425 9.43 1.48 -60.45
C GLN A 425 8.06 1.73 -61.08
N VAL A 426 6.99 1.73 -60.29
CA VAL A 426 5.62 2.03 -60.78
C VAL A 426 5.42 3.53 -61.05
N CYS A 427 6.24 4.42 -60.47
CA CYS A 427 6.23 5.87 -60.75
C CYS A 427 7.14 6.29 -61.92
N LEU A 428 7.82 5.35 -62.58
CA LEU A 428 8.70 5.59 -63.74
C LEU A 428 8.14 5.00 -65.05
N LEU A 429 6.90 4.49 -65.03
CA LEU A 429 6.04 4.18 -66.17
C LEU A 429 4.90 5.20 -66.18
#